data_AF-A0AAN8M5X8-F1
#
_entry.id   AF-A0AAN8M5X8-F1
#
_cell.length_a   1.000
_cell.length_b   1.000
_cell.length_c   1.000
_cell.angle_alpha   90.00
_cell.angle_beta   90.00
_cell.angle_gamma   90.00
#
_symmetry.space_group_name_H-M   'P 1'
#
loop_
_entity.id
_entity.type
_entity.pdbx_description
1 polymer ?
#
loop_
_entity_poly.entity_id
_entity_poly.type
_entity_poly.pdbx_seq_one_letter_code
_entity_poly.pdbx_strand_id
1 'polypeptide(L)'
;MGLTSEDMECCICLQPYSRTEKIPRMLHCKHTFCGPCLQTMSSLQSGLLTVRCPLCRWITCTGSILTLSGSLWVNTEIWDQILDRQQEEEEEEEEEEEEKEWMGANRQTQTTTQYECSPSGHSGLRLKLQKFLRRMKHKVL
;
A
#
# COMPACT_ATOMS: atom_id res chain seq x y z
N MET A 1 13.13 -10.34 14.00
CA MET A 1 12.40 -11.31 13.16
C MET A 1 11.15 -10.59 12.72
N GLY A 2 10.93 -10.40 11.42
CA GLY A 2 9.77 -9.67 10.90
C GLY A 2 8.46 -10.41 11.19
N LEU A 3 7.34 -9.70 11.07
CA LEU A 3 6.01 -10.34 11.11
C LEU A 3 5.77 -11.10 9.80
N THR A 4 5.03 -12.21 9.90
CA THR A 4 4.62 -13.02 8.76
C THR A 4 3.26 -12.56 8.23
N SER A 5 2.85 -13.05 7.05
CA SER A 5 1.53 -12.72 6.50
C SER A 5 0.37 -13.08 7.43
N GLU A 6 0.51 -14.14 8.24
CA GLU A 6 -0.51 -14.58 9.19
C GLU A 6 -0.65 -13.62 10.39
N ASP A 7 0.42 -12.90 10.73
CA ASP A 7 0.42 -11.89 11.80
C ASP A 7 -0.33 -10.61 11.41
N MET A 8 -0.62 -10.44 10.11
CA MET A 8 -1.29 -9.28 9.53
C MET A 8 -2.80 -9.43 9.41
N GLU A 9 -3.35 -10.52 9.94
CA GLU A 9 -4.78 -10.78 9.96
C GLU A 9 -5.31 -10.97 11.39
N CYS A 10 -6.57 -10.60 11.59
CA CYS A 10 -7.24 -10.85 12.85
C CYS A 10 -7.67 -12.32 12.94
N CYS A 11 -7.14 -13.09 13.89
CA CYS A 11 -7.44 -14.52 14.05
C CYS A 11 -8.91 -14.86 14.42
N ILE A 12 -9.76 -13.85 14.64
CA ILE A 12 -11.19 -14.04 14.94
C ILE A 12 -12.06 -13.94 13.69
N CYS A 13 -11.77 -12.96 12.82
CA CYS A 13 -12.55 -12.76 11.60
C CYS A 13 -11.80 -13.20 10.34
N LEU A 14 -10.51 -13.54 10.45
CA LEU A 14 -9.63 -13.94 9.36
C LEU A 14 -9.63 -12.90 8.23
N GLN A 15 -9.55 -11.63 8.61
CA GLN A 15 -9.47 -10.51 7.69
C GLN A 15 -8.23 -9.68 7.99
N PRO A 16 -7.60 -9.08 6.97
CA PRO A 16 -6.46 -8.20 7.13
C PRO A 16 -6.75 -7.04 8.08
N TYR A 17 -5.73 -6.62 8.82
CA TYR A 17 -5.80 -5.38 9.57
C TYR A 17 -5.78 -4.17 8.63
N SER A 18 -6.43 -3.09 9.05
CA SER A 18 -6.45 -1.83 8.30
C SER A 18 -6.41 -0.62 9.23
N ARG A 19 -6.06 0.54 8.67
CA ARG A 19 -5.93 1.79 9.44
C ARG A 19 -7.26 2.48 9.73
N THR A 20 -8.34 2.03 9.11
CA THR A 20 -9.66 2.66 9.19
C THR A 20 -10.64 1.79 9.96
N GLU A 21 -10.92 0.58 9.45
CA GLU A 21 -12.01 -0.26 9.94
C GLU A 21 -11.53 -1.37 10.88
N LYS A 22 -10.40 -2.00 10.56
CA LYS A 22 -9.85 -3.16 11.28
C LYS A 22 -8.55 -2.81 11.98
N ILE A 23 -8.61 -1.75 12.78
CA ILE A 23 -7.46 -1.26 13.56
C ILE A 23 -6.96 -2.38 14.50
N PRO A 24 -5.67 -2.77 14.45
CA PRO A 24 -5.06 -3.79 15.31
C PRO A 24 -4.90 -3.27 16.73
N ARG A 25 -5.80 -3.68 17.63
CA ARG A 25 -5.83 -3.26 19.04
C ARG A 25 -5.27 -4.35 19.94
N MET A 26 -4.44 -3.94 20.90
CA MET A 26 -3.72 -4.83 21.80
C MET A 26 -4.39 -4.89 23.17
N LEU A 27 -4.69 -6.11 23.61
CA LEU A 27 -5.15 -6.38 24.98
C LEU A 27 -4.01 -6.21 26.00
N HIS A 28 -4.33 -6.16 27.30
CA HIS A 28 -3.29 -6.05 28.35
C HIS A 28 -2.28 -7.21 28.33
N CYS A 29 -2.72 -8.38 27.84
CA CYS A 29 -1.88 -9.56 27.63
C CYS A 29 -1.04 -9.54 26.35
N LYS A 30 -1.01 -8.42 25.61
CA LYS A 30 -0.24 -8.20 24.39
C LYS A 30 -0.72 -8.94 23.12
N HIS A 31 -1.73 -9.81 23.22
CA HIS A 31 -2.41 -10.32 22.03
C HIS A 31 -3.20 -9.22 21.32
N THR A 32 -3.20 -9.29 19.99
CA THR A 32 -3.79 -8.27 19.10
C THR A 32 -5.01 -8.82 18.37
N PHE A 33 -6.05 -7.99 18.24
CA PHE A 33 -7.27 -8.30 17.51
C PHE A 33 -7.81 -7.02 16.87
N CYS A 34 -8.67 -7.12 15.85
CA CYS A 34 -9.22 -5.93 15.23
C CYS A 34 -10.28 -5.27 16.12
N GLY A 35 -10.38 -3.95 16.03
CA GLY A 35 -11.33 -3.14 16.80
C GLY A 35 -12.78 -3.66 16.78
N PRO A 36 -13.36 -4.00 15.62
CA PRO A 36 -14.71 -4.57 15.56
C PRO A 36 -14.87 -5.87 16.35
N CYS A 37 -13.93 -6.82 16.22
CA CYS A 37 -13.98 -8.09 16.95
C CYS A 37 -13.89 -7.89 18.46
N LEU A 38 -13.01 -6.98 18.92
CA LEU A 38 -12.93 -6.66 20.35
C LEU A 38 -14.23 -6.07 20.88
N GLN A 39 -14.86 -5.17 20.12
CA GLN A 39 -16.14 -4.58 20.50
C GLN A 39 -17.23 -5.65 20.63
N THR A 40 -17.31 -6.58 19.68
CA THR A 40 -18.27 -7.70 19.72
C THR A 40 -18.04 -8.64 20.89
N MET A 41 -16.78 -8.91 21.26
CA MET A 41 -16.43 -9.79 22.38
C MET A 41 -16.52 -9.10 23.76
N SER A 42 -16.73 -7.78 23.78
CA SER A 42 -16.76 -7.02 25.02
C SER A 42 -18.07 -7.20 25.79
N SER A 43 -18.02 -7.15 27.12
CA SER A 43 -19.18 -7.11 28.00
C SER A 43 -19.08 -5.94 28.97
N LEU A 44 -20.22 -5.31 29.28
CA LEU A 44 -20.30 -4.24 30.26
C LEU A 44 -20.65 -4.83 31.64
N GLN A 45 -19.77 -4.65 32.62
CA GLN A 45 -19.97 -5.10 33.99
C GLN A 45 -19.56 -3.99 34.96
N SER A 46 -20.51 -3.54 35.79
CA SER A 46 -20.27 -2.52 36.84
C SER A 46 -19.58 -1.24 36.34
N GLY A 47 -19.93 -0.78 35.13
CA GLY A 47 -19.35 0.42 34.50
C GLY A 47 -17.97 0.21 33.85
N LEU A 48 -17.50 -1.03 33.77
CA LEU A 48 -16.27 -1.41 33.07
C LEU A 48 -16.60 -2.24 31.84
N LEU A 49 -15.91 -1.96 30.74
CA LEU A 49 -15.89 -2.84 29.58
C LEU A 49 -14.83 -3.91 29.81
N THR A 50 -15.22 -5.17 29.68
CA THR A 50 -14.34 -6.31 29.90
C THR A 50 -14.28 -7.19 28.66
N VAL A 51 -13.12 -7.77 28.39
CA VAL A 51 -12.93 -8.78 27.34
C VAL A 51 -11.98 -9.86 27.83
N ARG A 52 -12.32 -11.12 27.55
CA ARG A 52 -11.45 -12.26 27.83
C ARG A 52 -10.68 -12.61 26.55
N CYS A 53 -9.35 -12.65 26.64
CA CYS A 53 -8.52 -13.02 25.50
C CYS A 53 -8.81 -14.47 25.07
N PRO A 54 -9.12 -14.73 23.79
CA PRO A 54 -9.36 -16.09 23.29
C PRO A 54 -8.09 -16.97 23.27
N LEU A 55 -6.91 -16.36 23.23
CA LEU A 55 -5.62 -17.08 23.15
C LEU A 55 -5.10 -17.51 24.53
N CYS A 56 -5.12 -16.60 25.52
CA CYS A 56 -4.53 -16.86 26.84
C CYS A 56 -5.49 -16.72 28.01
N ARG A 57 -6.77 -16.41 27.76
CA ARG A 57 -7.84 -16.25 28.75
C ARG A 57 -7.65 -15.11 29.75
N TRP A 58 -6.63 -14.25 29.57
CA TRP A 58 -6.44 -13.04 30.36
C TRP A 58 -7.62 -12.07 30.19
N ILE A 59 -8.04 -11.41 31.27
CA ILE A 59 -9.14 -10.44 31.24
C ILE A 59 -8.57 -9.02 31.15
N THR A 60 -9.00 -8.30 30.12
CA THR A 60 -8.71 -6.87 29.96
C THR A 60 -9.94 -6.07 30.36
N CYS A 61 -9.77 -5.09 31.24
CA CYS A 61 -10.83 -4.21 31.70
C CYS A 61 -10.48 -2.76 31.39
N THR A 62 -11.41 -1.99 30.85
CA THR A 62 -11.25 -0.55 30.59
C THR A 62 -12.48 0.22 31.11
N GLY A 63 -12.32 1.52 31.36
CA GLY A 63 -13.46 2.37 31.70
C GLY A 63 -14.43 2.49 30.52
N SER A 64 -15.73 2.61 30.80
CA SER A 64 -16.78 2.73 29.76
C SER A 64 -16.95 4.14 29.18
N ILE A 65 -16.00 5.04 29.42
CA ILE A 65 -16.03 6.42 28.87
C ILE A 65 -15.88 6.37 27.34
N LEU A 66 -15.09 5.42 26.84
CA LEU A 66 -14.91 5.14 25.43
C LEU A 66 -15.38 3.71 25.12
N THR A 67 -15.47 3.37 23.84
CA THR A 67 -15.59 1.97 23.41
C THR A 67 -14.38 1.17 23.88
N LEU A 68 -14.53 -0.16 23.97
CA LEU A 68 -13.43 -1.02 24.43
C LEU A 68 -12.23 -0.84 23.51
N SER A 69 -12.45 -0.90 22.21
CA SER A 69 -11.42 -0.73 21.19
C SER A 69 -10.79 0.67 21.24
N GLY A 70 -11.56 1.73 21.52
CA GLY A 70 -11.03 3.09 21.66
C GLY A 70 -10.12 3.27 22.88
N SER A 71 -10.30 2.45 23.92
CA SER A 71 -9.50 2.49 25.16
C SER A 71 -8.19 1.72 25.07
N LEU A 72 -8.01 0.87 24.05
CA LEU A 72 -6.88 -0.03 23.92
C LEU A 72 -5.80 0.51 22.99
N TRP A 73 -4.54 0.18 23.28
CA TRP A 73 -3.40 0.57 22.47
C TRP A 73 -3.48 -0.07 21.08
N VAL A 74 -3.04 0.68 20.07
CA VAL A 74 -2.80 0.12 18.73
C VAL A 74 -1.48 -0.64 18.75
N ASN A 75 -1.42 -1.80 18.10
CA ASN A 75 -0.16 -2.50 17.86
C ASN A 75 0.59 -1.77 16.75
N THR A 76 1.64 -1.04 17.12
CA THR A 76 2.41 -0.19 16.19
C THR A 76 3.19 -1.00 15.18
N GLU A 77 3.69 -2.18 15.54
CA GLU A 77 4.43 -3.04 14.59
C GLU A 77 3.55 -3.45 13.41
N ILE A 78 2.32 -3.92 13.68
CA ILE A 78 1.36 -4.23 12.62
C ILE A 78 0.94 -2.95 11.89
N TRP A 79 0.74 -1.85 12.62
CA TRP A 79 0.31 -0.58 12.05
C TRP A 79 1.29 -0.02 11.03
N ASP A 80 2.59 -0.10 11.33
CA ASP A 80 3.67 0.39 10.48
C ASP A 80 3.77 -0.48 9.22
N GLN A 81 3.68 -1.80 9.35
CA GLN A 81 3.67 -2.70 8.18
C GLN A 81 2.41 -2.63 7.31
N ILE A 82 1.32 -1.98 7.77
CA ILE A 82 0.20 -1.65 6.88
C ILE A 82 0.59 -0.50 5.93
N LEU A 83 1.43 0.46 6.36
CA LEU A 83 1.90 1.52 5.45
C LEU A 83 2.73 0.96 4.34
N ASP A 84 3.70 0.13 4.69
CA ASP A 84 4.67 -0.36 3.72
C ASP A 84 3.94 -1.09 2.58
N ARG A 85 2.94 -1.93 2.92
CA ARG A 85 2.06 -2.58 1.94
C ARG A 85 1.22 -1.62 1.11
N GLN A 86 0.60 -0.61 1.75
CA GLN A 86 -0.21 0.36 1.02
C GLN A 86 0.64 1.20 0.06
N GLN A 87 1.87 1.52 0.45
CA GLN A 87 2.80 2.26 -0.39
C GLN A 87 3.32 1.40 -1.55
N GLU A 88 3.62 0.12 -1.32
CA GLU A 88 3.97 -0.83 -2.39
C GLU A 88 2.83 -0.98 -3.41
N GLU A 89 1.58 -1.11 -2.93
CA GLU A 89 0.39 -1.18 -3.80
C GLU A 89 0.19 0.10 -4.62
N GLU A 90 0.34 1.29 -4.00
CA GLU A 90 0.25 2.57 -4.71
C GLU A 90 1.37 2.75 -5.75
N GLU A 91 2.62 2.37 -5.43
CA GLU A 91 3.75 2.43 -6.35
C GLU A 91 3.55 1.49 -7.56
N GLU A 92 3.04 0.27 -7.34
CA GLU A 92 2.70 -0.67 -8.43
C GLU A 92 1.57 -0.12 -9.33
N GLU A 93 0.53 0.48 -8.75
CA GLU A 93 -0.55 1.10 -9.52
C GLU A 93 -0.05 2.28 -10.37
N GLU A 94 0.81 3.14 -9.83
CA GLU A 94 1.45 4.25 -10.56
C GLU A 94 2.31 3.74 -11.73
N GLU A 95 3.17 2.72 -11.50
CA GLU A 95 3.98 2.10 -12.55
C GLU A 95 3.13 1.50 -13.67
N GLU A 96 2.02 0.83 -13.33
CA GLU A 96 1.08 0.29 -14.31
C GLU A 96 0.39 1.39 -15.13
N GLU A 97 0.03 2.52 -14.51
CA GLU A 97 -0.57 3.66 -15.20
C GLU A 97 0.44 4.32 -16.17
N GLU A 98 1.68 4.52 -15.74
CA GLU A 98 2.76 5.03 -16.60
C GLU A 98 3.02 4.11 -17.81
N GLU A 99 3.03 2.79 -17.62
CA GLU A 99 3.21 1.84 -18.72
C GLU A 99 2.04 1.90 -19.73
N LYS A 100 0.80 2.00 -19.24
CA LYS A 100 -0.40 2.15 -20.07
C LYS A 100 -0.34 3.45 -20.88
N GLU A 101 0.16 4.55 -20.30
CA GLU A 101 0.33 5.84 -21.00
C GLU A 101 1.38 5.74 -22.12
N TRP A 102 2.55 5.17 -21.83
CA TRP A 102 3.63 4.98 -22.81
C TRP A 102 3.17 4.10 -24.00
N MET A 103 2.43 3.03 -23.73
CA MET A 103 1.84 2.17 -24.76
C MET A 103 0.79 2.90 -25.62
N GLY A 104 0.04 3.84 -25.03
CA GLY A 104 -0.93 4.69 -25.75
C GLY A 104 -0.27 5.66 -26.73
N ALA A 105 0.85 6.28 -26.33
CA ALA A 105 1.57 7.25 -27.14
C ALA A 105 2.23 6.63 -28.40
N ASN A 106 2.64 5.36 -28.35
CA ASN A 106 3.31 4.69 -29.48
C ASN A 106 2.35 4.21 -30.58
N ARG A 107 1.03 4.08 -30.32
CA ARG A 107 0.03 3.71 -31.36
C ARG A 107 -0.28 4.85 -32.34
N GLN A 108 0.02 6.11 -31.99
CA GLN A 108 -0.30 7.28 -32.82
C GLN A 108 0.76 7.62 -33.88
N THR A 109 1.95 6.99 -33.84
CA THR A 109 3.05 7.26 -34.81
C THR A 109 3.22 6.18 -35.88
N GLN A 110 2.42 5.10 -35.84
CA GLN A 110 2.39 4.05 -36.87
C GLN A 110 1.11 4.06 -37.72
N THR A 111 0.76 5.22 -38.29
CA THR A 111 -0.17 5.28 -39.44
C THR A 111 0.48 6.04 -40.60
N THR A 112 1.15 5.26 -41.45
CA THR A 112 1.27 5.47 -42.91
C THR A 112 1.99 6.75 -43.36
N THR A 113 3.33 6.73 -43.30
CA THR A 113 4.13 7.42 -44.34
C THR A 113 4.19 6.50 -45.56
N GLN A 114 3.36 6.75 -46.56
CA GLN A 114 3.61 6.28 -47.92
C GLN A 114 4.65 7.22 -48.55
N TYR A 115 5.92 6.82 -48.52
CA TYR A 115 6.93 7.39 -49.41
C TYR A 115 7.16 6.40 -50.55
N GLU A 116 6.63 6.72 -51.73
CA GLU A 116 7.10 6.16 -52.99
C GLU A 116 8.36 6.96 -53.38
N CYS A 117 9.55 6.37 -53.23
CA CYS A 117 10.78 6.95 -53.76
C CYS A 117 11.02 6.44 -55.18
N SER A 118 10.72 7.27 -56.18
CA SER A 118 11.24 7.12 -57.55
C SER A 118 12.40 8.11 -57.80
N PRO A 119 13.42 7.73 -58.60
CA PRO A 119 14.66 8.50 -58.70
C PRO A 119 14.61 9.53 -59.83
N SER A 120 14.64 10.82 -59.51
CA SER A 120 15.05 11.85 -60.50
C SER A 120 15.37 13.22 -59.86
N GLY A 121 16.65 13.60 -59.90
CA GLY A 121 17.11 14.92 -60.36
C GLY A 121 16.93 16.19 -59.50
N HIS A 122 18.04 16.61 -58.88
CA HIS A 122 18.56 17.98 -58.66
C HIS A 122 17.88 19.02 -57.73
N SER A 123 18.71 19.44 -56.76
CA SER A 123 18.89 20.78 -56.12
C SER A 123 18.19 21.09 -54.78
N GLY A 124 19.00 21.14 -53.72
CA GLY A 124 18.99 22.26 -52.76
C GLY A 124 18.55 22.01 -51.30
N LEU A 125 19.55 21.86 -50.41
CA LEU A 125 19.63 22.32 -48.99
C LEU A 125 18.56 21.84 -47.96
N ARG A 126 18.82 21.55 -46.67
CA ARG A 126 19.95 21.79 -45.76
C ARG A 126 19.86 20.83 -44.54
N LEU A 127 21.02 20.52 -43.96
CA LEU A 127 21.23 19.66 -42.78
C LEU A 127 20.49 20.14 -41.51
N LYS A 128 20.18 19.21 -40.58
CA LYS A 128 20.74 19.23 -39.21
C LYS A 128 20.85 17.82 -38.59
N LEU A 129 22.05 17.24 -38.70
CA LEU A 129 22.62 16.28 -37.77
C LEU A 129 22.91 16.99 -36.44
N GLN A 130 22.18 16.74 -35.34
CA GLN A 130 22.63 16.86 -33.93
C GLN A 130 21.45 16.27 -33.08
N LYS A 131 21.51 15.20 -32.28
CA LYS A 131 22.28 15.00 -31.04
C LYS A 131 22.28 13.51 -30.62
N PHE A 132 22.66 12.63 -31.53
CA PHE A 132 23.16 11.30 -31.13
C PHE A 132 24.60 11.53 -30.64
N LEU A 133 24.88 11.18 -29.37
CA LEU A 133 26.18 11.22 -28.68
C LEU A 133 26.66 12.59 -28.15
N ARG A 134 26.37 12.85 -26.86
CA ARG A 134 27.33 13.29 -25.81
C ARG A 134 26.57 13.70 -24.54
N ARG A 135 26.67 12.92 -23.45
CA ARG A 135 27.19 13.35 -22.13
C ARG A 135 26.95 12.28 -21.03
N MET A 136 27.57 11.10 -21.17
CA MET A 136 28.11 10.46 -19.96
C MET A 136 29.40 11.19 -19.59
N LYS A 137 29.65 11.36 -18.28
CA LYS A 137 30.79 11.99 -17.59
C LYS A 137 30.58 13.44 -17.12
N HIS A 138 29.94 13.56 -15.95
CA HIS A 138 30.24 14.43 -14.79
C HIS A 138 29.05 14.18 -13.83
N LYS A 139 29.15 13.54 -12.66
CA LYS A 139 30.21 13.64 -11.65
C LYS A 139 30.06 12.47 -10.65
N VAL A 140 31.01 11.54 -10.65
CA VAL A 140 31.40 10.79 -9.44
C VAL A 140 32.45 11.67 -8.76
N LEU A 141 32.10 12.16 -7.58
CA LEU A 141 32.95 12.38 -6.41
C LEU A 141 32.03 12.78 -5.26
#